data_AF-A0A536TVU2-F1
#
_entry.id   AF-A0A536TVU2-F1
#
_cell.length_a   1.000
_cell.length_b   1.000
_cell.length_c   1.000
_cell.angle_alpha   90.00
_cell.angle_beta   90.00
_cell.angle_gamma   90.00
#
_symmetry.space_group_name_H-M   'P 1'
#
loop_
_entity.id
_entity.type
_entity.pdbx_description
1 polymer ?
#
loop_
_entity_poly.entity_id
_entity_poly.type
_entity_poly.pdbx_seq_one_letter_code
_entity_poly.pdbx_strand_id
1 'polypeptide(L)'
;MQRIGVAVGETGIGVAHPLATIAAKSGRERFESIRALIEEWQPVLLVVGLPTHADGTAHAMTARALRFARQLEGRFGLPVTCCDERHTTQDAELALRGAGVRGRAGRTVRDRVAAQLILQAYLDHRLAT
;
A
#
# COMPACT_ATOMS: atom_id res chain seq x y z
N MET A 1 -6.60 -8.22 8.16
CA MET A 1 -6.69 -7.35 6.98
C MET A 1 -7.81 -7.85 6.09
N GLN A 2 -8.87 -7.06 5.93
CA GLN A 2 -9.99 -7.41 5.05
C GLN A 2 -9.94 -6.68 3.70
N ARG A 3 -9.19 -5.57 3.64
CA ARG A 3 -8.98 -4.80 2.41
C ARG A 3 -7.53 -4.33 2.31
N ILE A 4 -7.06 -4.15 1.08
CA ILE A 4 -5.71 -3.71 0.75
C ILE A 4 -5.83 -2.68 -0.37
N GLY A 5 -5.33 -1.48 -0.14
CA GLY A 5 -5.11 -0.52 -1.21
C GLY A 5 -3.92 -0.92 -2.05
N VAL A 6 -3.99 -0.70 -3.35
CA VAL A 6 -2.91 -0.96 -4.30
C VAL A 6 -2.65 0.31 -5.10
N ALA A 7 -1.39 0.62 -5.30
CA ALA A 7 -0.90 1.66 -6.17
C ALA A 7 0.21 1.11 -7.06
N VAL A 8 0.45 1.80 -8.17
CA VAL A 8 1.55 1.52 -9.10
C VAL A 8 2.32 2.81 -9.33
N GLY A 9 3.61 2.70 -9.61
CA GLY A 9 4.47 3.84 -9.85
C GLY A 9 5.73 3.41 -10.56
N GLU A 10 6.35 4.37 -11.23
CA GLU A 10 7.55 4.14 -12.03
C GLU A 10 8.75 4.87 -11.43
N THR A 11 9.86 4.16 -11.29
CA THR A 11 11.05 4.69 -10.61
C THR A 11 11.79 5.77 -11.39
N GLY A 12 11.61 5.85 -12.72
CA GLY A 12 12.23 6.89 -13.55
C GLY A 12 11.56 8.26 -13.43
N ILE A 13 10.22 8.27 -13.33
CA ILE A 13 9.43 9.50 -13.21
C ILE A 13 9.23 9.87 -11.74
N GLY A 14 9.21 8.88 -10.84
CA GLY A 14 9.04 9.11 -9.40
C GLY A 14 7.61 9.41 -8.99
N VAL A 15 6.61 9.03 -9.81
CA VAL A 15 5.19 9.32 -9.54
C VAL A 15 4.42 8.04 -9.27
N ALA A 16 3.61 8.06 -8.23
CA ALA A 16 2.68 6.98 -7.86
C ALA A 16 1.23 7.31 -8.22
N HIS A 17 0.50 6.31 -8.68
CA HIS A 17 -0.93 6.38 -9.02
C HIS A 17 -1.75 5.32 -8.27
N PRO A 18 -2.96 5.66 -7.81
CA PRO A 18 -3.82 4.72 -7.14
C PRO A 18 -4.37 3.72 -8.17
N LEU A 19 -4.25 2.42 -7.89
CA LEU A 19 -4.63 1.38 -8.85
C LEU A 19 -5.96 0.74 -8.47
N ALA A 20 -6.01 0.05 -7.34
CA ALA A 20 -7.16 -0.76 -6.96
C ALA A 20 -7.30 -0.88 -5.45
N THR A 21 -8.44 -1.41 -5.00
CA THR A 21 -8.61 -1.86 -3.62
C THR A 21 -9.05 -3.31 -3.64
N ILE A 22 -8.19 -4.21 -3.16
CA ILE A 22 -8.48 -5.63 -3.04
C ILE A 22 -9.31 -5.83 -1.78
N ALA A 23 -10.55 -6.32 -1.93
CA ALA A 23 -11.38 -6.76 -0.82
C ALA A 23 -11.52 -8.28 -0.89
N ALA A 24 -10.88 -9.00 0.05
CA ALA A 24 -10.82 -10.46 0.03
C ALA A 24 -11.37 -11.05 1.33
N LYS A 25 -12.16 -12.12 1.20
CA LYS A 25 -12.76 -12.82 2.35
C LYS A 25 -11.81 -13.85 2.95
N SER A 26 -10.86 -14.34 2.16
CA SER A 26 -9.86 -15.31 2.58
C SER A 26 -8.43 -14.90 2.20
N GLY A 27 -7.44 -15.58 2.78
CA GLY A 27 -6.04 -15.40 2.40
C GLY A 27 -5.77 -15.87 0.96
N ARG A 28 -6.44 -16.92 0.50
CA ARG A 28 -6.28 -17.46 -0.86
C ARG A 28 -6.75 -16.46 -1.91
N GLU A 29 -7.98 -15.96 -1.80
CA GLU A 29 -8.54 -14.94 -2.70
C GLU A 29 -7.67 -13.68 -2.78
N ARG A 30 -7.11 -13.28 -1.63
CA ARG A 30 -6.20 -12.13 -1.56
C ARG A 30 -4.97 -12.34 -2.44
N PHE A 31 -4.29 -13.47 -2.28
CA PHE A 31 -3.06 -13.72 -3.04
C PHE A 31 -3.34 -14.03 -4.52
N GLU A 32 -4.51 -14.56 -4.87
CA GLU A 32 -4.94 -14.68 -6.28
C GLU A 32 -5.16 -13.30 -6.92
N SER A 33 -5.81 -12.38 -6.20
CA SER A 33 -5.99 -11.01 -6.68
C SER A 33 -4.66 -10.27 -6.86
N ILE A 34 -3.72 -10.47 -5.93
CA ILE A 34 -2.37 -9.88 -6.01
C ILE A 34 -1.60 -10.50 -7.18
N ARG A 35 -1.71 -11.81 -7.39
CA ARG A 35 -1.07 -12.50 -8.52
C ARG A 35 -1.51 -11.89 -9.85
N ALA A 36 -2.82 -11.70 -10.05
CA ALA A 36 -3.35 -11.12 -11.28
C ALA A 36 -2.74 -9.74 -11.55
N LEU A 37 -2.62 -8.89 -10.51
CA LEU A 37 -2.00 -7.58 -10.63
C LEU A 37 -0.49 -7.65 -10.92
N ILE A 38 0.22 -8.60 -10.33
CA ILE A 38 1.65 -8.82 -10.63
C ILE A 38 1.84 -9.30 -12.07
N GLU A 39 0.99 -10.21 -12.54
CA GLU A 39 1.03 -10.72 -13.91
C GLU A 39 0.70 -9.62 -14.94
N GLU A 40 -0.23 -8.74 -14.62
CA GLU A 40 -0.60 -7.61 -15.49
C GLU A 40 0.46 -6.50 -15.52
N TRP A 41 0.95 -6.09 -14.35
CA TRP A 41 1.82 -4.90 -14.23
C TRP A 41 3.33 -5.22 -14.21
N GLN A 42 3.70 -6.49 -14.06
CA GLN A 42 5.10 -6.97 -14.06
C GLN A 42 6.05 -6.12 -13.17
N PRO A 43 5.71 -5.88 -11.89
CA PRO A 43 6.54 -5.04 -11.03
C PRO A 43 7.88 -5.70 -10.71
N VAL A 44 8.94 -4.90 -10.66
CA VAL A 44 10.28 -5.35 -10.25
C VAL A 44 10.49 -5.32 -8.74
N LEU A 45 9.61 -4.65 -8.00
CA LEU A 45 9.68 -4.47 -6.55
C LEU A 45 8.26 -4.28 -6.01
N LEU A 46 7.99 -4.87 -4.84
CA LEU A 46 6.77 -4.59 -4.08
C LEU A 46 7.09 -3.71 -2.86
N VAL A 47 6.22 -2.75 -2.57
CA VAL A 47 6.31 -1.89 -1.38
C VAL A 47 5.13 -2.20 -0.47
N VAL A 48 5.40 -2.46 0.81
CA VAL A 48 4.37 -2.69 1.84
C VAL A 48 4.45 -1.59 2.88
N GLY A 49 3.32 -0.91 3.10
CA GLY A 49 3.21 0.07 4.19
C GLY A 49 3.28 -0.58 5.57
N LEU A 50 4.03 0.05 6.47
CA LEU A 50 4.11 -0.30 7.87
C LEU A 50 3.36 0.74 8.70
N PRO A 51 2.18 0.40 9.25
CA PRO A 51 1.49 1.28 10.17
C PRO A 51 2.34 1.37 11.44
N THR A 52 2.79 2.57 11.76
CA THR A 52 3.49 2.92 13.00
C THR A 52 2.76 4.09 13.65
N HIS A 53 2.97 4.29 14.95
CA HIS A 53 2.51 5.52 15.60
C HIS A 53 3.36 6.71 15.16
N ALA A 54 2.90 7.93 15.43
CA ALA A 54 3.61 9.15 15.07
C ALA A 54 5.03 9.24 15.68
N ASP A 55 5.25 8.59 16.84
CA ASP A 55 6.55 8.48 17.50
C ASP A 55 7.44 7.35 16.94
N GLY A 56 6.94 6.59 15.96
CA GLY A 56 7.63 5.46 15.33
C GLY A 56 7.51 4.13 16.04
N THR A 57 6.77 4.06 17.16
CA THR A 57 6.53 2.80 17.82
C THR A 57 5.59 1.91 17.00
N ALA A 58 5.75 0.59 17.11
CA ALA A 58 4.96 -0.36 16.34
C ALA A 58 3.46 -0.29 16.73
N HIS A 59 2.59 -0.22 15.73
CA HIS A 59 1.16 -0.39 15.88
C HIS A 59 0.80 -1.87 16.00
N ALA A 60 -0.37 -2.20 16.56
CA ALA A 60 -0.88 -3.57 16.63
C ALA A 60 -0.97 -4.27 15.25
N MET A 61 -0.99 -3.49 14.16
CA MET A 61 -0.99 -3.98 12.78
C MET A 61 0.40 -4.16 12.16
N THR A 62 1.47 -3.60 12.72
CA THR A 62 2.83 -3.68 12.16
C THR A 62 3.28 -5.12 12.00
N ALA A 63 3.08 -5.96 13.02
CA ALA A 63 3.43 -7.38 12.97
C ALA A 63 2.66 -8.14 11.87
N ARG A 64 1.43 -7.72 11.55
CA ARG A 64 0.64 -8.31 10.46
C ARG A 64 1.14 -7.84 9.10
N ALA A 65 1.50 -6.56 8.95
CA ALA A 65 2.08 -6.01 7.73
C ALA A 65 3.44 -6.66 7.40
N LEU A 66 4.32 -6.79 8.40
CA LEU A 66 5.62 -7.48 8.25
C LEU A 66 5.46 -8.95 7.84
N ARG A 67 4.49 -9.65 8.44
CA ARG A 67 4.18 -11.04 8.03
C ARG A 67 3.68 -11.09 6.60
N PHE A 68 2.83 -10.15 6.21
CA PHE A 68 2.30 -10.06 4.86
C PHE A 68 3.41 -9.79 3.83
N ALA A 69 4.35 -8.88 4.13
CA ALA A 69 5.52 -8.63 3.29
C ALA A 69 6.35 -9.91 3.05
N ARG A 70 6.65 -10.67 4.11
CA ARG A 70 7.34 -11.97 3.99
C ARG A 70 6.56 -13.00 3.16
N GLN A 71 5.23 -13.00 3.27
CA GLN A 71 4.38 -13.88 2.47
C GLN A 71 4.38 -13.49 0.99
N LEU A 72 4.43 -12.19 0.67
CA LEU A 72 4.55 -11.72 -0.71
C LEU A 72 5.88 -12.19 -1.32
N GLU A 73 6.98 -11.95 -0.60
CA GLU A 73 8.32 -12.34 -1.02
C GLU A 73 8.41 -13.85 -1.28
N GLY A 74 8.00 -14.67 -0.31
CA GLY A 74 8.07 -16.13 -0.45
C GLY A 74 7.12 -16.72 -1.48
N ARG A 75 6.02 -16.03 -1.84
CA ARG A 75 5.01 -16.55 -2.79
C ARG A 75 5.25 -16.12 -4.22
N PHE A 76 5.85 -14.95 -4.43
CA PHE A 76 6.02 -14.35 -5.76
C PHE A 76 7.48 -14.23 -6.19
N GLY A 77 8.44 -14.42 -5.28
CA GLY A 77 9.87 -14.32 -5.58
C GLY A 77 10.31 -12.91 -5.97
N LEU A 78 9.49 -11.90 -5.68
CA LEU A 78 9.81 -10.50 -5.92
C LEU A 78 10.44 -9.90 -4.66
N PRO A 79 11.42 -8.99 -4.81
CA PRO A 79 11.88 -8.16 -3.71
C PRO A 79 10.70 -7.43 -3.07
N VAL A 80 10.69 -7.38 -1.74
CA VAL A 80 9.67 -6.63 -0.98
C VAL A 80 10.37 -5.70 -0.01
N THR A 81 10.06 -4.41 -0.12
CA THR A 81 10.51 -3.40 0.85
C THR A 81 9.35 -2.90 1.68
N CYS A 82 9.66 -2.46 2.90
CA CYS A 82 8.69 -1.91 3.82
C CYS A 82 8.88 -0.39 3.91
N CYS A 83 7.80 0.38 3.78
CA CYS A 83 7.83 1.83 3.88
C CYS A 83 7.04 2.27 5.12
N ASP A 84 7.59 3.22 5.88
CA ASP A 84 6.95 3.73 7.10
C ASP A 84 5.80 4.69 6.77
N GLU A 85 4.63 4.52 7.40
CA GLU A 85 3.38 5.25 7.09
C GLU A 85 3.18 6.55 7.93
N ARG A 86 4.17 6.98 8.73
CA ARG A 86 4.02 8.05 9.76
C ARG A 86 3.34 9.34 9.31
N HIS A 87 3.49 9.73 8.04
CA HIS A 87 2.92 10.98 7.51
C HIS A 87 1.72 10.76 6.58
N THR A 88 1.55 9.55 6.04
CA THR A 88 0.58 9.32 4.97
C THR A 88 -0.87 9.22 5.46
N THR A 89 -1.09 8.88 6.74
CA THR A 89 -2.46 8.66 7.26
C THR A 89 -3.20 9.98 7.51
N GLN A 90 -2.52 10.99 8.06
CA GLN A 90 -3.12 12.30 8.32
C GLN A 90 -3.37 13.06 7.01
N ASP A 91 -2.41 13.01 6.08
CA ASP A 91 -2.54 13.64 4.76
C ASP A 91 -3.62 12.95 3.90
N ALA A 92 -3.73 11.61 3.95
CA ALA A 92 -4.84 10.89 3.32
C ALA A 92 -6.20 11.31 3.89
N GLU A 93 -6.32 11.41 5.21
CA GLU A 93 -7.57 11.82 5.85
C GLU A 93 -7.96 13.26 5.50
N LEU A 94 -6.99 14.18 5.42
CA LEU A 94 -7.20 15.56 4.98
C LEU A 94 -7.64 15.63 3.51
N ALA A 95 -6.95 14.91 2.61
CA ALA A 95 -7.30 14.84 1.19
C ALA A 95 -8.72 14.29 0.95
N LEU A 96 -9.15 13.32 1.76
CA LEU A 96 -10.47 12.70 1.62
C LEU A 96 -11.61 13.52 2.22
N ARG A 97 -11.34 14.28 3.29
CA ARG A 97 -12.34 15.19 3.89
C ARG A 97 -12.74 16.31 2.90
N GLY A 98 -11.80 16.78 2.09
CA GLY A 98 -12.08 17.77 1.03
C GLY A 98 -12.95 17.25 -0.11
N ALA A 99 -12.95 15.94 -0.37
CA ALA A 99 -13.62 15.33 -1.52
C ALA A 99 -15.09 14.91 -1.27
N GLY A 100 -15.63 15.07 -0.07
CA GLY A 100 -17.05 14.81 0.24
C GLY A 100 -17.50 13.33 0.19
N VAL A 101 -16.56 12.38 0.05
CA VAL A 101 -16.90 10.95 -0.14
C VAL A 101 -17.17 10.25 1.20
N ARG A 102 -18.41 9.81 1.42
CA ARG A 102 -18.85 9.12 2.65
C ARG A 102 -19.10 7.62 2.42
N GLY A 103 -19.15 6.84 3.51
CA GLY A 103 -19.59 5.45 3.51
C GLY A 103 -18.58 4.43 2.94
N ARG A 104 -19.08 3.31 2.39
CA ARG A 104 -18.23 2.20 1.89
C ARG A 104 -17.41 2.62 0.66
N ALA A 105 -17.97 3.45 -0.21
CA ALA A 105 -17.27 4.01 -1.37
C ALA A 105 -16.07 4.87 -0.93
N GLY A 106 -16.25 5.75 0.06
CA GLY A 106 -15.16 6.55 0.62
C GLY A 106 -14.04 5.71 1.22
N ARG A 107 -14.38 4.58 1.87
CA ARG A 107 -13.38 3.66 2.40
C ARG A 107 -12.58 2.93 1.31
N THR A 108 -13.20 2.54 0.20
CA THR A 108 -12.49 1.95 -0.94
C THR A 108 -11.52 2.93 -1.57
N VAL A 109 -11.97 4.18 -1.78
CA VAL A 109 -11.14 5.27 -2.31
C VAL A 109 -9.98 5.57 -1.36
N ARG A 110 -10.24 5.62 -0.04
CA ARG A 110 -9.21 5.83 0.97
C ARG A 110 -8.10 4.81 0.91
N ASP A 111 -8.43 3.53 0.81
CA ASP A 111 -7.43 2.48 0.88
C ASP A 111 -6.42 2.61 -0.29
N ARG A 112 -6.88 2.82 -1.53
CA ARG A 112 -6.00 3.02 -2.69
C ARG A 112 -5.22 4.35 -2.65
N VAL A 113 -5.81 5.42 -2.11
CA VAL A 113 -5.11 6.70 -1.92
C VAL A 113 -4.01 6.57 -0.88
N ALA A 114 -4.26 5.86 0.23
CA ALA A 114 -3.22 5.58 1.21
C ALA A 114 -2.07 4.79 0.58
N ALA A 115 -2.37 3.75 -0.22
CA ALA A 115 -1.34 3.01 -0.94
C ALA A 115 -0.53 3.88 -1.91
N GLN A 116 -1.18 4.84 -2.59
CA GLN A 116 -0.50 5.80 -3.46
C GLN A 116 0.47 6.67 -2.66
N LEU A 117 0.04 7.24 -1.53
CA LEU A 117 0.89 8.11 -0.71
C LEU A 117 2.10 7.36 -0.14
N ILE A 118 1.92 6.10 0.26
CA ILE A 118 3.01 5.24 0.73
C ILE A 118 4.03 5.01 -0.39
N LEU A 119 3.55 4.66 -1.59
CA LEU A 119 4.44 4.45 -2.72
C LEU A 119 5.13 5.75 -3.16
N GLN A 120 4.43 6.88 -3.12
CA GLN A 120 5.00 8.19 -3.42
C GLN A 120 6.14 8.53 -2.46
N ALA A 121 5.92 8.38 -1.14
CA ALA A 121 6.95 8.62 -0.14
C ALA A 121 8.20 7.73 -0.35
N TYR A 122 8.00 6.47 -0.75
CA TYR A 122 9.11 5.58 -1.11
C TYR A 122 9.88 6.07 -2.35
N LEU A 123 9.17 6.49 -3.40
CA LEU A 123 9.80 6.99 -4.63
C LEU A 123 10.56 8.30 -4.39
N ASP A 124 9.98 9.22 -3.62
CA ASP A 124 10.60 10.50 -3.26
C ASP A 124 11.91 10.28 -2.47
N HIS A 125 11.88 9.38 -1.48
CA HIS A 125 13.08 9.04 -0.71
C HIS A 125 14.17 8.40 -1.58
N ARG A 126 13.78 7.53 -2.51
CA ARG A 126 14.69 6.88 -3.44
C ARG A 126 15.34 7.85 -4.42
N LEU A 127 14.62 8.89 -4.87
CA LEU A 127 15.17 9.90 -5.79
C LEU A 127 16.08 10.91 -5.09
N ALA A 128 15.93 11.10 -3.78
CA ALA A 128 16.75 11.98 -2.98
C ALA A 128 18.13 11.38 -2.60
N THR A 129 18.36 10.09 -2.89
CA THR A 129 19.57 9.34 -2.51
C THR A 129 20.25 8.78 -3.75
#